data_AF-A0A4S3FF55-F1
#
_entry.id   AF-A0A4S3FF55-F1
#
_cell.length_a   1.000
_cell.length_b   1.000
_cell.length_c   1.000
_cell.angle_alpha   90.00
_cell.angle_beta   90.00
_cell.angle_gamma   90.00
#
_symmetry.space_group_name_H-M   'P 1'
#
loop_
_entity.id
_entity.type
_entity.pdbx_description
1 polymer ?
#
loop_
_entity_poly.entity_id
_entity_poly.type
_entity_poly.pdbx_seq_one_letter_code
_entity_poly.pdbx_strand_id
1 'polypeptide(L)'
;MVEAPAGYSDASLVGPDACALIKAQVSPEHRFLGLFYEDAEIEEIRSGASAAPRRYFTVLTETRHESKDFSPDDPRIGNEAVKKAYLGLIARDGARMKVLLGELAARTGRTAKGDPNISMNIGDAVVGEMLNVAPNAIGMLVVSKPSRIVEGKNVVFPIVSVVTRVYLKRKLVYLNVYSRLETKADMEWVKSASQQWVAATNKIN
;
A
#
# COMPACT_ATOMS: atom_id res chain seq x y z
N MET A 1 -16.05 -1.44 -9.66
CA MET A 1 -14.62 -1.07 -9.62
C MET A 1 -14.47 -0.07 -8.48
N VAL A 2 -13.43 -0.17 -7.66
CA VAL A 2 -13.20 0.80 -6.59
C VAL A 2 -12.80 2.11 -7.25
N GLU A 3 -13.51 3.19 -6.92
CA GLU A 3 -13.24 4.52 -7.48
C GLU A 3 -12.03 5.16 -6.79
N ALA A 4 -11.33 6.02 -7.53
CA ALA A 4 -10.26 6.83 -6.98
C ALA A 4 -10.84 7.79 -5.93
N PRO A 5 -10.11 8.07 -4.83
CA PRO A 5 -10.47 9.15 -3.92
C PRO A 5 -10.53 10.50 -4.64
N ALA A 6 -11.29 11.46 -4.11
CA ALA A 6 -11.38 12.80 -4.68
C ALA A 6 -9.99 13.49 -4.68
N GLY A 7 -9.60 14.08 -5.82
CA GLY A 7 -8.27 14.68 -6.03
C GLY A 7 -7.16 13.68 -6.35
N TYR A 8 -7.51 12.42 -6.59
CA TYR A 8 -6.58 11.36 -6.98
C TYR A 8 -6.99 10.72 -8.30
N SER A 9 -5.98 10.34 -9.09
CA SER A 9 -6.14 9.70 -10.39
C SER A 9 -5.38 8.38 -10.46
N ASP A 10 -5.82 7.47 -11.33
CA ASP A 10 -5.16 6.19 -11.55
C ASP A 10 -3.75 6.40 -12.13
N ALA A 11 -2.73 5.97 -11.39
CA ALA A 11 -1.34 6.08 -11.78
C ALA A 11 -0.98 5.17 -12.96
N SER A 12 -1.84 4.24 -13.36
CA SER A 12 -1.66 3.49 -14.61
C SER A 12 -1.66 4.40 -15.85
N LEU A 13 -2.25 5.59 -15.75
CA LEU A 13 -2.35 6.59 -16.82
C LEU A 13 -1.05 7.35 -17.07
N VAL A 14 -0.05 7.27 -16.18
CA VAL A 14 1.24 7.98 -16.33
C VAL A 14 2.38 7.08 -16.79
N GLY A 15 2.15 5.77 -16.89
CA GLY A 15 3.08 4.82 -17.49
C GLY A 15 3.26 3.54 -16.67
N PRO A 16 3.78 2.46 -17.30
CA PRO A 16 3.89 1.15 -16.67
C PRO A 16 4.83 1.12 -15.46
N ASP A 17 5.83 2.01 -15.43
CA ASP A 17 6.86 2.06 -14.39
C ASP A 17 6.30 2.39 -13.00
N ALA A 18 5.36 3.32 -12.91
CA ALA A 18 4.76 3.74 -11.64
C ALA A 18 4.04 2.57 -10.95
N CYS A 19 3.24 1.82 -11.72
CA CYS A 19 2.59 0.62 -11.22
C CYS A 19 3.57 -0.54 -11.00
N ALA A 20 4.63 -0.68 -11.80
CA ALA A 20 5.58 -1.78 -11.68
C ALA A 20 6.31 -1.78 -10.34
N LEU A 21 6.72 -0.60 -9.85
CA LEU A 21 7.38 -0.48 -8.55
C LEU A 21 6.46 -0.91 -7.40
N ILE A 22 5.23 -0.41 -7.38
CA ILE A 22 4.26 -0.78 -6.34
C ILE A 22 3.89 -2.27 -6.47
N LYS A 23 3.66 -2.78 -7.68
CA LYS A 23 3.38 -4.21 -7.90
C LYS A 23 4.52 -5.11 -7.39
N ALA A 24 5.77 -4.70 -7.52
CA ALA A 24 6.90 -5.46 -6.98
C ALA A 24 6.92 -5.50 -5.44
N GLN A 25 6.28 -4.52 -4.78
CA GLN A 25 6.12 -4.47 -3.33
C GLN A 25 4.89 -5.23 -2.82
N VAL A 26 3.99 -5.65 -3.72
CA VAL A 26 2.80 -6.41 -3.36
C VAL A 26 3.18 -7.87 -3.16
N SER A 27 2.84 -8.42 -1.99
CA SER A 27 3.00 -9.84 -1.69
C SER A 27 2.28 -10.69 -2.75
N PRO A 28 2.83 -11.81 -3.22
CA PRO A 28 2.16 -12.69 -4.18
C PRO A 28 0.87 -13.34 -3.64
N GLU A 29 0.64 -13.29 -2.33
CA GLU A 29 -0.66 -13.63 -1.73
C GLU A 29 -1.76 -12.61 -2.11
N HIS A 30 -1.38 -11.46 -2.68
CA HIS A 30 -2.28 -10.41 -3.12
C HIS A 30 -2.20 -10.18 -4.63
N ARG A 31 -3.34 -9.87 -5.23
CA ARG A 31 -3.44 -9.28 -6.57
C ARG A 31 -3.61 -7.78 -6.44
N PHE A 32 -2.75 -7.04 -7.12
CA PHE A 32 -2.85 -5.59 -7.26
C PHE A 32 -3.97 -5.21 -8.23
N LEU A 33 -4.86 -4.31 -7.79
CA LEU A 33 -6.04 -3.87 -8.54
C LEU A 33 -5.97 -2.41 -8.98
N GLY A 34 -5.29 -1.54 -8.22
CA GLY A 34 -5.17 -0.12 -8.57
C GLY A 34 -4.18 0.64 -7.70
N LEU A 35 -3.69 1.76 -8.23
CA LEU A 35 -2.81 2.72 -7.57
C LEU A 35 -3.29 4.12 -7.92
N PHE A 36 -3.51 4.96 -6.92
CA PHE A 36 -3.96 6.33 -7.12
C PHE A 36 -2.97 7.31 -6.53
N TYR A 37 -2.56 8.29 -7.34
CA TYR A 37 -1.70 9.42 -6.95
C TYR A 37 -2.49 10.71 -7.04
N GLU A 38 -2.01 11.73 -6.33
CA GLU A 38 -2.62 13.06 -6.38
C GLU A 38 -2.53 13.61 -7.81
N ASP A 39 -3.56 14.32 -8.26
CA ASP A 39 -3.63 14.79 -9.65
C ASP A 39 -2.43 15.67 -10.03
N ALA A 40 -1.91 16.47 -9.08
CA ALA A 40 -0.71 17.27 -9.29
C ALA A 40 0.54 16.40 -9.51
N GLU A 41 0.70 15.30 -8.75
CA GLU A 41 1.84 14.38 -8.89
C GLU A 41 1.78 13.63 -10.23
N ILE A 42 0.57 13.31 -10.71
CA ILE A 42 0.34 12.70 -12.02
C ILE A 42 0.86 13.62 -13.15
N GLU A 43 0.58 14.92 -13.07
CA GLU A 43 1.07 15.90 -14.04
C GLU A 43 2.59 16.09 -13.96
N GLU A 44 3.16 16.12 -12.76
CA GLU A 44 4.62 16.15 -12.59
C GLU A 44 5.29 14.94 -13.23
N ILE A 45 4.77 13.72 -13.01
CA ILE A 45 5.32 12.50 -13.61
C ILE A 45 5.22 12.56 -15.13
N ARG A 46 4.10 13.06 -15.68
CA ARG A 46 3.93 13.25 -17.14
C ARG A 46 4.96 14.21 -17.73
N SER A 47 5.37 15.22 -16.96
CA SER A 47 6.43 16.16 -17.37
C SER A 47 7.85 15.57 -17.32
N GLY A 48 8.00 14.30 -16.90
CA GLY A 48 9.29 13.62 -16.80
C GLY A 48 9.93 13.69 -15.40
N ALA A 49 9.22 14.24 -14.40
CA ALA A 49 9.71 14.22 -13.03
C ALA A 49 9.71 12.79 -12.45
N SER A 50 10.62 12.54 -11.51
CA SER A 50 10.69 11.25 -10.82
C SER A 50 9.50 11.12 -9.87
N ALA A 51 8.78 10.00 -9.97
CA ALA A 51 7.67 9.69 -9.06
C ALA A 51 8.20 9.52 -7.63
N ALA A 52 7.85 10.46 -6.76
CA ALA A 52 8.18 10.42 -5.35
C ALA A 52 6.93 10.84 -4.54
N PRO A 53 5.83 10.07 -4.62
CA PRO A 53 4.55 10.51 -4.09
C PRO A 53 4.65 10.75 -2.58
N ARG A 54 4.06 11.86 -2.12
CA ARG A 54 3.89 12.14 -0.69
C ARG A 54 2.80 11.25 -0.11
N ARG A 55 1.72 11.07 -0.87
CA ARG A 55 0.51 10.34 -0.49
C ARG A 55 0.02 9.51 -1.65
N TYR A 56 -0.44 8.31 -1.38
CA TYR A 56 -1.00 7.44 -2.42
C TYR A 56 -1.93 6.40 -1.84
N PHE A 57 -2.72 5.81 -2.72
CA PHE A 57 -3.70 4.79 -2.39
C PHE A 57 -3.45 3.55 -3.21
N THR A 58 -3.62 2.36 -2.63
CA THR A 58 -3.58 1.11 -3.39
C THR A 58 -4.80 0.26 -3.10
N VAL A 59 -5.28 -0.45 -4.11
CA VAL A 59 -6.33 -1.45 -3.98
C VAL A 59 -5.75 -2.81 -4.27
N LEU A 60 -5.89 -3.74 -3.32
CA LEU A 60 -5.43 -5.13 -3.46
C LEU A 60 -6.58 -6.10 -3.12
N THR A 61 -6.43 -7.36 -3.50
CA THR A 61 -7.28 -8.47 -3.01
C THR A 61 -6.42 -9.69 -2.73
N GLU A 62 -6.85 -10.56 -1.82
CA GLU A 62 -6.13 -11.81 -1.54
C GLU A 62 -6.48 -12.88 -2.58
N THR A 63 -5.46 -13.37 -3.30
CA THR A 63 -5.64 -14.35 -4.39
C THR A 63 -6.34 -15.63 -3.91
N ARG A 64 -5.98 -16.11 -2.72
CA ARG A 64 -6.60 -17.29 -2.05
C ARG A 64 -8.07 -17.10 -1.65
N HIS A 65 -8.60 -15.90 -1.78
CA HIS A 65 -9.93 -15.51 -1.32
C HIS A 65 -10.82 -14.98 -2.45
N GLU A 66 -10.31 -14.86 -3.68
CA GLU A 66 -11.09 -14.34 -4.81
C GLU A 66 -12.29 -15.24 -5.16
N SER A 67 -12.12 -16.56 -5.07
CA SER A 67 -13.20 -17.53 -5.31
C SER A 67 -14.12 -17.72 -4.11
N LYS A 68 -13.79 -17.17 -2.95
CA LYS A 68 -14.59 -17.32 -1.73
C LYS A 68 -15.55 -16.15 -1.59
N ASP A 69 -16.70 -16.46 -1.01
CA ASP A 69 -17.61 -15.45 -0.52
C ASP A 69 -17.46 -15.35 0.99
N PHE A 70 -17.45 -14.13 1.49
CA PHE A 70 -17.41 -13.84 2.91
C PHE A 70 -18.78 -13.38 3.39
N SER A 71 -19.02 -13.43 4.70
CA SER A 71 -20.14 -12.77 5.36
C SER A 71 -19.59 -11.66 6.26
N PRO A 72 -20.35 -10.59 6.56
CA PRO A 72 -19.97 -9.63 7.61
C PRO A 72 -19.69 -10.26 8.99
N ASP A 73 -20.19 -11.47 9.25
CA ASP A 73 -19.95 -12.20 10.51
C ASP A 73 -18.79 -13.20 10.43
N ASP A 74 -18.01 -13.20 9.35
CA ASP A 74 -16.95 -14.18 9.16
C ASP A 74 -15.83 -13.98 10.21
N PRO A 75 -15.45 -15.00 11.00
CA PRO A 75 -14.44 -14.83 12.04
C PRO A 75 -13.07 -14.40 11.49
N ARG A 76 -12.82 -14.63 10.19
CA ARG A 76 -11.58 -14.23 9.53
C ARG A 76 -11.49 -12.72 9.33
N ILE A 77 -12.59 -11.97 9.36
CA ILE A 77 -12.57 -10.50 9.21
C ILE A 77 -12.50 -9.77 10.55
N GLY A 78 -12.54 -10.45 11.69
CA GLY A 78 -12.40 -9.82 13.01
C GLY A 78 -11.00 -9.24 13.28
N ASN A 79 -10.92 -8.27 14.20
CA ASN A 79 -9.70 -7.50 14.54
C ASN A 79 -8.48 -8.39 14.82
N GLU A 80 -8.63 -9.43 15.64
CA GLU A 80 -7.52 -10.34 15.99
C GLU A 80 -7.04 -11.18 14.80
N ALA A 81 -7.97 -11.64 13.95
CA ALA A 81 -7.62 -12.39 12.75
C ALA A 81 -6.87 -11.51 11.74
N VAL A 82 -7.31 -10.26 11.55
CA VAL A 82 -6.65 -9.26 10.70
C VAL A 82 -5.25 -8.95 11.20
N LYS A 83 -5.11 -8.62 12.49
CA LYS A 83 -3.82 -8.32 13.11
C LYS A 83 -2.85 -9.49 12.99
N LYS A 84 -3.29 -10.71 13.31
CA LYS A 84 -2.49 -11.92 13.20
C LYS A 84 -2.06 -12.21 11.76
N ALA A 85 -2.98 -12.08 10.80
CA ALA A 85 -2.67 -12.28 9.39
C ALA A 85 -1.59 -11.30 8.91
N TYR A 86 -1.70 -10.03 9.28
CA TYR A 86 -0.76 -9.00 8.86
C TYR A 86 0.62 -9.14 9.52
N LEU A 87 0.68 -9.41 10.83
CA LEU A 87 1.94 -9.69 11.51
C LEU A 87 2.63 -10.93 10.91
N GLY A 88 1.86 -11.95 10.53
CA GLY A 88 2.37 -13.11 9.80
C GLY A 88 2.94 -12.76 8.42
N LEU A 89 2.31 -11.81 7.70
CA LEU A 89 2.83 -11.32 6.42
C LEU A 89 4.15 -10.54 6.60
N ILE A 90 4.23 -9.62 7.55
CA ILE A 90 5.47 -8.88 7.85
C ILE A 90 6.62 -9.86 8.12
N ALA A 91 6.38 -10.87 8.95
CA ALA A 91 7.39 -11.86 9.31
C ALA A 91 7.85 -12.71 8.12
N ARG A 92 6.96 -13.03 7.17
CA ARG A 92 7.28 -13.85 5.98
C ARG A 92 7.93 -13.05 4.85
N ASP A 93 7.43 -11.86 4.57
CA ASP A 93 7.74 -11.14 3.33
C ASP A 93 9.02 -10.31 3.41
N GLY A 94 9.57 -10.08 4.62
CA GLY A 94 10.80 -9.31 4.82
C GLY A 94 12.01 -9.82 4.01
N ALA A 95 12.20 -11.14 3.91
CA ALA A 95 13.32 -11.73 3.16
C ALA A 95 13.07 -11.76 1.64
N ARG A 96 11.82 -11.97 1.23
CA ARG A 96 11.43 -12.12 -0.18
C ARG A 96 11.50 -10.78 -0.93
N MET A 97 11.14 -9.69 -0.28
CA MET A 97 11.11 -8.38 -0.93
C MET A 97 12.48 -7.93 -1.44
N LYS A 98 13.55 -8.32 -0.73
CA LYS A 98 14.93 -8.02 -1.12
C LYS A 98 15.29 -8.62 -2.49
N VAL A 99 14.78 -9.82 -2.80
CA VAL A 99 15.07 -10.51 -4.08
C VAL A 99 14.33 -9.83 -5.24
N LEU A 100 13.02 -9.57 -5.06
CA LEU A 100 12.18 -8.99 -6.11
C LEU A 100 12.61 -7.58 -6.52
N LEU A 101 13.05 -6.75 -5.57
CA LEU A 101 13.60 -5.42 -5.86
C LEU A 101 14.88 -5.49 -6.70
N GLY A 102 15.74 -6.49 -6.46
CA GLY A 102 16.93 -6.75 -7.27
C GLY A 102 16.58 -7.13 -8.71
N GLU A 103 15.56 -7.97 -8.91
CA GLU A 103 15.12 -8.40 -10.25
C GLU A 103 14.46 -7.25 -11.04
N LEU A 104 13.65 -6.40 -10.39
CA LEU A 104 13.01 -5.26 -11.05
C LEU A 104 14.05 -4.23 -11.53
N ALA A 105 15.09 -3.97 -10.72
CA ALA A 105 16.19 -3.10 -11.08
C ALA A 105 16.94 -3.59 -12.33
N ALA A 106 17.11 -4.90 -12.47
CA ALA A 106 17.74 -5.50 -13.66
C ALA A 106 16.88 -5.35 -14.93
N ARG A 107 15.54 -5.42 -14.82
CA ARG A 107 14.61 -5.42 -15.97
C ARG A 107 14.33 -4.05 -16.56
N THR A 108 14.33 -2.99 -15.77
CA THR A 108 13.85 -1.67 -16.22
C THR A 108 14.89 -0.85 -16.99
N GLY A 109 16.12 -1.34 -17.20
CA GLY A 109 17.16 -0.64 -17.94
C GLY A 109 17.64 0.67 -17.30
N ARG A 110 16.92 1.18 -16.29
CA ARG A 110 17.42 2.01 -15.21
C ARG A 110 18.41 1.17 -14.42
N THR A 111 19.60 1.05 -14.98
CA THR A 111 20.81 0.98 -14.18
C THR A 111 20.64 1.99 -13.02
N ALA A 112 20.57 1.68 -11.73
CA ALA A 112 21.09 0.51 -11.03
C ALA A 112 22.40 0.00 -11.65
N LYS A 113 23.21 0.90 -12.22
CA LYS A 113 24.63 0.62 -12.42
C LYS A 113 25.19 0.79 -11.02
N GLY A 114 25.13 -0.30 -10.27
CA GLY A 114 25.85 -0.48 -9.02
C GLY A 114 25.47 0.45 -7.88
N ASP A 115 24.27 0.30 -7.31
CA ASP A 115 24.16 0.55 -5.88
C ASP A 115 23.80 -0.77 -5.17
N PRO A 116 24.78 -1.56 -4.67
CA PRO A 116 24.58 -2.77 -3.84
C PRO A 116 23.93 -2.49 -2.47
N ASN A 117 23.09 -1.47 -2.42
CA ASN A 117 22.92 -0.52 -1.33
C ASN A 117 21.42 -0.15 -1.18
N ILE A 118 20.59 -0.49 -2.17
CA ILE A 118 19.13 -0.54 -2.00
C ILE A 118 18.79 -1.77 -1.12
N SER A 119 18.88 -1.60 0.20
CA SER A 119 18.34 -2.53 1.19
C SER A 119 17.11 -1.92 1.84
N MET A 120 15.94 -2.42 1.45
CA MET A 120 14.69 -2.08 2.14
C MET A 120 14.58 -2.98 3.37
N ASN A 121 14.97 -2.46 4.53
CA ASN A 121 14.80 -3.18 5.80
C ASN A 121 13.33 -3.07 6.21
N ILE A 122 12.51 -4.07 5.86
CA ILE A 122 11.08 -4.14 6.25
C ILE A 122 10.93 -4.49 7.76
N GLY A 123 12.04 -4.67 8.48
CA GLY A 123 12.06 -5.05 9.90
C GLY A 123 11.41 -4.04 10.87
N ASP A 124 11.18 -2.79 10.47
CA ASP A 124 10.70 -1.73 11.35
C ASP A 124 9.21 -1.37 11.12
N ALA A 125 8.40 -2.32 10.66
CA ALA A 125 6.95 -2.14 10.60
C ALA A 125 6.34 -2.31 12.00
N VAL A 126 5.85 -1.21 12.58
CA VAL A 126 5.12 -1.21 13.85
C VAL A 126 3.63 -1.12 13.55
N VAL A 127 2.90 -2.15 13.98
CA VAL A 127 1.44 -2.12 14.01
C VAL A 127 1.01 -1.25 15.20
N GLY A 128 0.31 -0.16 14.89
CA GLY A 128 -0.26 0.75 15.88
C GLY A 128 -1.70 0.37 16.22
N GLU A 129 -2.59 1.34 16.03
CA GLU A 129 -4.00 1.26 16.38
C GLU A 129 -4.82 0.42 15.38
N MET A 130 -5.77 -0.36 15.89
CA MET A 130 -6.83 -0.98 15.08
C MET A 130 -7.99 0.01 14.98
N LEU A 131 -8.51 0.22 13.77
CA LEU A 131 -9.54 1.19 13.46
C LEU A 131 -10.83 0.45 13.07
N ASN A 132 -11.92 0.72 13.78
CA ASN A 132 -13.25 0.32 13.34
C ASN A 132 -13.72 1.35 12.29
N VAL A 133 -13.36 1.14 11.03
CA VAL A 133 -13.59 2.12 9.95
C VAL A 133 -15.06 2.15 9.54
N ALA A 134 -15.69 0.99 9.43
CA ALA A 134 -17.12 0.81 9.17
C ALA A 134 -17.56 -0.59 9.66
N PRO A 135 -18.87 -0.90 9.73
CA PRO A 135 -19.33 -2.25 10.13
C PRO A 135 -18.76 -3.40 9.29
N ASN A 136 -18.42 -3.13 8.03
CA ASN A 136 -17.83 -4.08 7.09
C ASN A 136 -16.34 -3.82 6.80
N ALA A 137 -15.68 -2.97 7.59
CA ALA A 137 -14.31 -2.52 7.32
C ALA A 137 -13.49 -2.32 8.60
N ILE A 138 -12.36 -3.01 8.67
CA ILE A 138 -11.39 -2.89 9.76
C ILE A 138 -10.08 -2.38 9.19
N GLY A 139 -9.64 -1.25 9.73
CA GLY A 139 -8.38 -0.60 9.42
C GLY A 139 -7.33 -0.93 10.45
N MET A 140 -6.07 -0.80 10.06
CA MET A 140 -4.95 -0.93 10.96
C MET A 140 -3.88 0.08 10.57
N LEU A 141 -3.49 0.90 11.54
CA LEU A 141 -2.43 1.88 11.39
C LEU A 141 -1.08 1.16 11.44
N VAL A 142 -0.25 1.38 10.44
CA VAL A 142 1.08 0.79 10.33
C VAL A 142 2.08 1.90 10.07
N VAL A 143 3.11 1.99 10.90
CA VAL A 143 4.26 2.84 10.66
C VAL A 143 5.41 1.96 10.20
N SER A 144 6.03 2.30 9.08
CA SER A 144 7.21 1.61 8.57
C SER A 144 8.34 2.62 8.34
N LYS A 145 9.59 2.16 8.44
CA LYS A 145 10.78 2.98 8.19
C LYS A 145 11.60 2.39 7.04
N PRO A 146 11.07 2.40 5.80
CA PRO A 146 11.87 1.96 4.67
C PRO A 146 13.12 2.84 4.57
N SER A 147 14.24 2.16 4.35
CA SER A 147 15.53 2.76 4.10
C SER A 147 15.97 2.46 2.68
N ARG A 148 16.74 3.36 2.07
CA ARG A 148 17.52 3.09 0.87
C ARG A 148 18.86 3.80 0.99
N ILE A 149 19.92 3.19 0.52
CA ILE A 149 21.18 3.91 0.37
C ILE A 149 21.12 4.69 -0.94
N VAL A 150 21.51 5.96 -0.89
CA VAL A 150 21.60 6.87 -2.03
C VAL A 150 22.96 7.55 -1.91
N GLU A 151 23.82 7.38 -2.91
CA GLU A 151 25.18 7.94 -2.92
C GLU A 151 25.99 7.53 -1.66
N GLY A 152 25.86 6.26 -1.26
CA GLY A 152 26.54 5.73 -0.07
C GLY A 152 25.95 6.21 1.27
N LYS A 153 24.92 7.06 1.27
CA LYS A 153 24.22 7.50 2.50
C LYS A 153 22.95 6.71 2.70
N ASN A 154 22.76 6.14 3.89
CA ASN A 154 21.49 5.53 4.25
C ASN A 154 20.43 6.63 4.47
N VAL A 155 19.41 6.66 3.61
CA VAL A 155 18.28 7.59 3.71
C VAL A 155 17.04 6.82 4.14
N VAL A 156 16.46 7.25 5.26
CA VAL A 156 15.24 6.67 5.84
C VAL A 156 14.05 7.55 5.48
N PHE A 157 12.98 6.93 5.01
CA PHE A 157 11.75 7.61 4.62
C PHE A 157 10.60 7.03 5.43
N PRO A 158 10.33 7.52 6.65
CA PRO A 158 9.24 6.97 7.44
C PRO A 158 7.90 7.13 6.71
N ILE A 159 7.12 6.06 6.68
CA ILE A 159 5.80 6.00 6.07
C ILE A 159 4.81 5.64 7.16
N VAL A 160 3.67 6.33 7.17
CA VAL A 160 2.49 5.91 7.91
C VAL A 160 1.44 5.46 6.90
N SER A 161 0.75 4.37 7.23
CA SER A 161 -0.30 3.83 6.40
C SER A 161 -1.47 3.32 7.23
N VAL A 162 -2.64 3.32 6.63
CA VAL A 162 -3.78 2.54 7.12
C VAL A 162 -4.06 1.45 6.10
N VAL A 163 -3.93 0.20 6.53
CA VAL A 163 -4.31 -0.97 5.74
C VAL A 163 -5.73 -1.34 6.15
N THR A 164 -6.69 -1.09 5.27
CA THR A 164 -8.10 -1.34 5.56
C THR A 164 -8.62 -2.52 4.78
N ARG A 165 -9.06 -3.53 5.51
CA ARG A 165 -9.72 -4.70 4.96
C ARG A 165 -11.22 -4.41 4.90
N VAL A 166 -11.78 -4.38 3.70
CA VAL A 166 -13.18 -4.08 3.42
C VAL A 166 -13.86 -5.29 2.80
N TYR A 167 -15.06 -5.58 3.28
CA TYR A 167 -15.96 -6.52 2.65
C TYR A 167 -16.88 -5.82 1.65
N LEU A 168 -16.69 -6.12 0.37
CA LEU A 168 -17.40 -5.48 -0.75
C LEU A 168 -17.90 -6.52 -1.74
N LYS A 169 -19.21 -6.53 -2.03
CA LYS A 169 -19.89 -7.46 -2.94
C LYS A 169 -19.47 -8.92 -2.72
N ARG A 170 -19.50 -9.38 -1.48
CA ARG A 170 -19.09 -10.74 -1.09
C ARG A 170 -17.60 -11.04 -1.18
N LYS A 171 -16.78 -10.07 -1.59
CA LYS A 171 -15.33 -10.19 -1.75
C LYS A 171 -14.57 -9.39 -0.72
N LEU A 172 -13.34 -9.82 -0.52
CA LEU A 172 -12.41 -9.16 0.37
C LEU A 172 -11.45 -8.27 -0.42
N VAL A 173 -11.43 -6.99 -0.08
CA VAL A 173 -10.60 -5.98 -0.73
C VAL A 173 -9.78 -5.26 0.34
N TYR A 174 -8.54 -4.95 0.01
CA TYR A 174 -7.65 -4.14 0.81
C TYR A 174 -7.57 -2.75 0.19
N LEU A 175 -7.98 -1.76 0.97
CA LEU A 175 -7.86 -0.35 0.69
C LEU A 175 -6.73 0.19 1.56
N ASN A 176 -5.57 0.43 0.96
CA ASN A 176 -4.42 0.94 1.70
C ASN A 176 -4.22 2.43 1.39
N VAL A 177 -4.06 3.22 2.44
CA VAL A 177 -3.79 4.65 2.37
C VAL A 177 -2.40 4.90 2.92
N TYR A 178 -1.55 5.60 2.18
CA TYR A 178 -0.15 5.86 2.56
C TYR A 178 0.12 7.36 2.61
N SER A 179 0.96 7.76 3.56
CA SER A 179 1.58 9.08 3.61
C SER A 179 3.03 8.96 4.09
N ARG A 180 3.92 9.82 3.59
CA ARG A 180 5.17 10.09 4.31
C ARG A 180 4.84 10.60 5.71
N LEU A 181 5.57 10.12 6.70
CA LEU A 181 5.40 10.50 8.09
C LEU A 181 6.39 11.62 8.43
N GLU A 182 5.95 12.86 8.26
CA GLU A 182 6.73 14.06 8.64
C GLU A 182 6.20 14.66 9.95
N THR A 183 4.89 14.54 10.16
CA THR A 183 4.19 15.15 11.29
C THR A 183 3.09 14.23 11.82
N LYS A 184 2.57 14.55 13.02
CA LYS A 184 1.36 13.90 13.55
C LYS A 184 0.13 14.11 12.64
N ALA A 185 0.09 15.20 11.89
CA ALA A 185 -1.01 15.47 10.97
C ALA A 185 -1.08 14.43 9.84
N ASP A 186 0.05 13.83 9.45
CA ASP A 186 0.06 12.76 8.44
C ASP A 186 -0.62 11.48 8.98
N MET A 187 -0.51 11.19 10.28
CA MET A 187 -1.18 10.05 10.92
C MET A 187 -2.70 10.25 10.96
N GLU A 188 -3.16 11.45 11.34
CA GLU A 188 -4.58 11.77 11.34
C GLU A 188 -5.15 11.85 9.92
N TRP A 189 -4.35 12.32 8.96
CA TRP A 189 -4.71 12.32 7.56
C TRP A 189 -4.97 10.90 7.03
N VAL A 190 -4.07 9.92 7.24
CA VAL A 190 -4.29 8.56 6.72
C VAL A 190 -5.52 7.89 7.33
N LYS A 191 -5.82 8.18 8.61
CA LYS A 191 -7.04 7.69 9.29
C LYS A 191 -8.30 8.28 8.65
N SER A 192 -8.34 9.60 8.51
CA SER A 192 -9.49 10.31 7.91
C SER A 192 -9.69 9.91 6.45
N ALA A 193 -8.61 9.87 5.66
CA ALA A 193 -8.65 9.47 4.26
C ALA A 193 -9.13 8.02 4.09
N SER A 194 -8.69 7.10 4.96
CA SER A 194 -9.21 5.72 4.94
C SER A 194 -10.70 5.65 5.25
N GLN A 195 -11.20 6.43 6.22
CA GLN A 195 -12.63 6.46 6.55
C GLN A 195 -13.46 7.00 5.38
N GLN A 196 -13.03 8.12 4.79
CA GLN A 196 -13.70 8.73 3.65
C GLN A 196 -13.71 7.79 2.45
N TRP A 197 -12.60 7.11 2.17
CA TRP A 197 -12.50 6.21 1.03
C TRP A 197 -13.34 4.95 1.21
N VAL A 198 -13.40 4.37 2.42
CA VAL A 198 -14.35 3.29 2.74
C VAL A 198 -15.79 3.76 2.59
N ALA A 199 -16.14 4.95 3.07
CA ALA A 199 -17.49 5.48 2.95
C ALA A 199 -17.90 5.65 1.47
N ALA A 200 -17.01 6.15 0.62
CA ALA A 200 -17.23 6.24 -0.82
C ALA A 200 -17.38 4.84 -1.45
N THR A 201 -16.49 3.93 -1.09
CA THR A 201 -16.46 2.54 -1.57
C THR A 201 -17.67 1.72 -1.10
N ASN A 202 -18.32 2.09 0.01
CA ASN A 202 -19.54 1.42 0.46
C ASN A 202 -20.79 1.82 -0.35
N LYS A 203 -20.75 2.91 -1.13
CA LYS A 203 -21.88 3.30 -2.00
C LYS A 203 -22.10 2.35 -3.18
N ILE A 204 -21.09 1.56 -3.52
CA ILE A 204 -21.16 0.55 -4.57
C ILE A 204 -21.52 -0.85 -4.04
N ASN A 205 -21.71 -1.01 -2.72
CA ASN A 205 -22.05 -2.30 -2.10
C ASN A 205 -23.51 -2.69 -2.37
#